data_AF-A0A8H5NE10-F1
#
_entry.id   AF-A0A8H5NE10-F1
#
_cell.length_a   1.000
_cell.length_b   1.000
_cell.length_c   1.000
_cell.angle_alpha   90.00
_cell.angle_beta   90.00
_cell.angle_gamma   90.00
#
_symmetry.space_group_name_H-M   'P 1'
#
loop_
_entity.id
_entity.type
_entity.pdbx_description
1 polymer ?
#
loop_
_entity_poly.entity_id
_entity_poly.type
_entity_poly.pdbx_seq_one_letter_code
_entity_poly.pdbx_strand_id
1 'polypeptide(L)'
;MDKLLIEAEFCSLVEAGLVFYGEEQKLIWYLDQGLKFQFLLTSALAKKPTIQTAGAQTQQYNEHSQQKRDGSDINTAGYEICEVGRTHVLVANKFCFANPHLMLLALNGHQRQYEALNKDDLAAAWGVLSTMGEDYVAFFSCGRDGGCSRLHKHMQLIPKPNDSFASFLDADGAKDPDVPFQWFYHRFGDSKPGVDDLVNIYNDLLGKREMWAFIYLKPSPTIVTWRIMIPAMSDFEVQGKPLRLGNFHFRLDKTSQI
;
A
#
# COMPACT_ATOMS: atom_id res chain seq x y z
N MET A 1 19.51 7.80 5.82
CA MET A 1 18.82 6.84 4.94
C MET A 1 19.27 7.14 3.52
N ASP A 2 19.58 6.13 2.73
CA ASP A 2 20.13 6.27 1.37
C ASP A 2 19.32 5.40 0.41
N LYS A 3 18.87 5.98 -0.70
CA LYS A 3 18.04 5.28 -1.70
C LYS A 3 18.75 4.07 -2.31
N LEU A 4 20.01 4.23 -2.69
CA LEU A 4 20.78 3.16 -3.34
C LEU A 4 21.01 2.00 -2.37
N LEU A 5 21.20 2.29 -1.08
CA LEU A 5 21.31 1.25 -0.05
C LEU A 5 20.00 0.48 0.13
N ILE A 6 18.85 1.19 0.16
CA ILE A 6 17.53 0.56 0.27
C ILE A 6 17.27 -0.35 -0.93
N GLU A 7 17.57 0.13 -2.14
CA GLU A 7 17.40 -0.62 -3.38
C GLU A 7 18.35 -1.83 -3.42
N ALA A 8 19.62 -1.67 -3.03
CA ALA A 8 20.60 -2.75 -2.97
C ALA A 8 20.21 -3.85 -1.96
N GLU A 9 19.74 -3.47 -0.77
CA GLU A 9 19.28 -4.43 0.25
C GLU A 9 18.05 -5.20 -0.25
N PHE A 10 17.09 -4.51 -0.88
CA PHE A 10 15.94 -5.18 -1.49
C PHE A 10 16.38 -6.18 -2.58
N CYS A 11 17.31 -5.80 -3.46
CA CYS A 11 17.85 -6.69 -4.48
C CYS A 11 18.54 -7.91 -3.88
N SER A 12 19.35 -7.74 -2.82
CA SER A 12 19.99 -8.84 -2.09
C SER A 12 18.95 -9.86 -1.56
N LEU A 13 17.83 -9.38 -1.02
CA LEU A 13 16.74 -10.25 -0.55
C LEU A 13 16.02 -10.99 -1.68
N VAL A 14 15.93 -10.40 -2.87
CA VAL A 14 15.39 -11.05 -4.08
C VAL A 14 16.37 -12.12 -4.57
N GLU A 15 17.65 -11.80 -4.68
CA GLU A 15 18.73 -12.72 -5.11
C GLU A 15 18.86 -13.92 -4.17
N ALA A 16 18.69 -13.70 -2.86
CA ALA A 16 18.66 -14.76 -1.84
C ALA A 16 17.39 -15.62 -1.89
N GLY A 17 16.40 -15.28 -2.72
CA GLY A 17 15.12 -15.99 -2.82
C GLY A 17 14.21 -15.82 -1.60
N LEU A 18 14.49 -14.85 -0.73
CA LEU A 18 13.67 -14.53 0.45
C LEU A 18 12.46 -13.70 0.05
N VAL A 19 12.66 -12.72 -0.84
CA VAL A 19 11.62 -11.89 -1.43
C VAL A 19 11.24 -12.45 -2.80
N PHE A 20 9.94 -12.68 -3.00
CA PHE A 20 9.40 -13.17 -4.27
C PHE A 20 8.96 -11.99 -5.13
N TYR A 21 9.77 -11.67 -6.13
CA TYR A 21 9.41 -10.80 -7.23
C TYR A 21 9.33 -11.63 -8.52
N GLY A 22 8.28 -11.42 -9.31
CA GLY A 22 8.13 -12.06 -10.62
C GLY A 22 8.69 -11.14 -11.68
N GLU A 23 9.79 -11.53 -12.31
CA GLU A 23 10.43 -10.74 -13.37
C GLU A 23 9.55 -10.66 -14.63
N GLU A 24 8.90 -11.77 -14.97
CA GLU A 24 7.94 -11.83 -16.07
C GLU A 24 6.59 -11.29 -15.61
N GLN A 25 6.38 -9.99 -15.81
CA GLN A 25 5.09 -9.34 -15.58
C GLN A 25 4.45 -8.93 -16.89
N LYS A 26 3.14 -9.15 -17.02
CA LYS A 26 2.37 -8.68 -18.16
C LYS A 26 1.45 -7.56 -17.73
N LEU A 27 1.59 -6.40 -18.37
CA LEU A 27 0.69 -5.27 -18.24
C LEU A 27 -0.38 -5.34 -19.33
N ILE A 28 -1.65 -5.25 -18.92
CA ILE A 28 -2.78 -5.11 -19.82
C ILE A 28 -3.48 -3.79 -19.49
N TRP A 29 -3.75 -2.99 -20.50
CA TRP A 29 -4.45 -1.72 -20.36
C TRP A 29 -5.87 -1.82 -20.89
N TYR A 30 -6.80 -1.18 -20.20
CA TYR A 30 -8.20 -1.11 -20.60
C TYR A 30 -8.72 0.30 -20.36
N LEU A 31 -9.50 0.84 -21.30
CA LEU A 31 -10.11 2.17 -21.19
C LEU A 31 -11.62 1.98 -21.12
N ASP A 32 -12.25 2.46 -20.06
CA ASP A 32 -13.70 2.40 -19.87
C ASP A 32 -14.22 3.77 -19.43
N GLN A 33 -15.14 4.33 -20.20
CA GLN A 33 -15.74 5.66 -19.92
C GLN A 33 -14.70 6.76 -19.58
N GLY A 34 -13.54 6.73 -20.24
CA GLY A 34 -12.45 7.68 -20.01
C GLY A 34 -11.51 7.33 -18.85
N LEU A 35 -11.84 6.30 -18.04
CA LEU A 35 -10.98 5.79 -16.98
C LEU A 35 -10.05 4.69 -17.49
N LYS A 36 -8.74 4.90 -17.34
CA LYS A 36 -7.70 3.95 -17.75
C LYS A 36 -7.39 2.99 -16.61
N PHE A 37 -7.57 1.70 -16.85
CA PHE A 37 -7.25 0.61 -15.93
C PHE A 37 -5.95 -0.07 -16.36
N GLN A 38 -5.13 -0.41 -15.37
CA GLN A 38 -3.92 -1.21 -15.54
C GLN A 38 -4.10 -2.54 -14.80
N PHE A 39 -3.98 -3.65 -15.53
CA PHE A 39 -3.95 -4.99 -14.96
C PHE A 39 -2.52 -5.51 -15.00
N LEU A 40 -1.99 -5.84 -13.83
CA LEU A 40 -0.67 -6.44 -13.68
C LEU A 40 -0.82 -7.94 -13.41
N LEU A 41 -0.36 -8.76 -14.34
CA LEU A 41 -0.30 -10.20 -14.20
C LEU A 41 1.11 -10.59 -13.76
N THR A 42 1.21 -11.24 -12.60
CA THR A 42 2.49 -11.67 -12.02
C THR A 42 2.34 -13.03 -11.34
N SER A 43 3.37 -13.88 -11.45
CA SER A 43 3.45 -15.16 -10.75
C SER A 43 3.86 -15.01 -9.28
N ALA A 44 4.41 -13.86 -8.88
CA ALA A 44 4.88 -13.61 -7.50
C ALA A 44 3.77 -13.82 -6.46
N LEU A 45 2.56 -13.39 -6.80
CA LEU A 45 1.40 -13.48 -5.92
C LEU A 45 0.83 -14.91 -5.83
N ALA A 46 1.11 -15.79 -6.80
CA ALA A 46 0.68 -17.18 -6.75
C ALA A 46 1.37 -17.96 -5.61
N LYS A 47 2.56 -17.52 -5.19
CA LYS A 47 3.29 -18.08 -4.05
C LYS A 47 2.75 -17.59 -2.70
N LYS A 48 1.86 -16.61 -2.68
CA LYS A 48 1.27 -16.07 -1.45
C LYS A 48 0.38 -17.15 -0.82
N PRO A 49 0.56 -17.48 0.47
CA PRO A 49 -0.30 -18.45 1.15
C PRO A 49 -1.76 -18.01 1.09
N THR A 50 -2.63 -18.90 0.65
CA THR A 50 -4.09 -18.72 0.73
C THR A 50 -4.62 -19.48 1.95
N ILE A 51 -5.82 -19.15 2.43
CA ILE A 51 -6.41 -19.88 3.58
C ILE A 51 -6.50 -21.39 3.30
N GLN A 52 -6.66 -21.80 2.04
CA GLN A 52 -6.69 -23.21 1.65
C GLN A 52 -5.31 -23.88 1.69
N THR A 53 -4.24 -23.16 1.32
CA THR A 53 -2.86 -23.69 1.38
C THR A 53 -2.16 -23.50 2.72
N ALA A 54 -2.70 -22.65 3.61
CA ALA A 54 -2.15 -22.37 4.94
C ALA A 54 -2.13 -23.61 5.85
N GLY A 55 -3.10 -24.52 5.71
CA GLY A 55 -3.18 -25.76 6.50
C GLY A 55 -2.22 -26.87 6.07
N ALA A 56 -1.67 -26.81 4.84
CA ALA A 56 -0.72 -27.79 4.33
C ALA A 56 0.75 -27.32 4.44
N GLN A 57 0.99 -26.01 4.42
CA GLN A 57 2.34 -25.44 4.53
C GLN A 57 2.86 -25.32 5.97
N THR A 58 2.03 -25.59 6.97
CA THR A 58 2.42 -25.57 8.40
C THR A 58 3.50 -26.60 8.74
N GLN A 59 3.77 -27.58 7.87
CA GLN A 59 4.74 -28.65 8.12
C GLN A 59 6.07 -28.52 7.37
N GLN A 60 6.23 -27.59 6.41
CA GLN A 60 7.45 -27.51 5.59
C GLN A 60 8.27 -26.24 5.74
N TYR A 61 7.68 -25.14 6.21
CA TYR A 61 8.48 -24.02 6.71
C TYR A 61 8.67 -24.22 8.20
N ASN A 62 9.78 -24.85 8.58
CA ASN A 62 10.37 -24.64 9.89
C ASN A 62 10.51 -23.12 10.06
N GLU A 63 9.54 -22.50 10.74
CA GLU A 63 9.72 -21.21 11.38
C GLU A 63 10.93 -21.40 12.29
N HIS A 64 12.12 -21.06 11.79
CA HIS A 64 13.18 -20.63 12.69
C HIS A 64 12.52 -19.56 13.56
N SER A 65 12.44 -19.90 14.84
CA SER A 65 11.80 -19.23 15.94
C SER A 65 12.40 -17.85 16.19
N GLN A 66 12.40 -16.99 15.19
CA GLN A 66 12.65 -15.57 15.33
C GLN A 66 11.31 -14.96 15.72
N GLN A 67 11.23 -14.57 16.99
CA GLN A 67 10.02 -14.05 17.59
C GLN A 67 9.46 -12.91 16.73
N LYS A 68 8.20 -13.05 16.31
CA LYS A 68 7.42 -11.91 15.81
C LYS A 68 7.50 -10.81 16.87
N ARG A 69 7.59 -9.54 16.44
CA ARG A 69 7.46 -8.41 17.36
C ARG A 69 6.22 -8.59 18.21
N ASP A 70 6.30 -8.26 19.50
CA ASP A 70 5.14 -8.37 20.38
C ASP A 70 3.94 -7.60 19.80
N GLY A 71 2.77 -8.25 19.78
CA GLY A 71 1.54 -7.73 19.17
C GLY A 71 1.44 -7.81 17.64
N SER A 72 2.51 -8.15 16.91
CA SER A 72 2.56 -8.15 15.44
C SER A 72 2.10 -9.48 14.82
N ASP A 73 1.21 -9.41 13.83
CA ASP A 73 0.86 -10.55 12.96
C ASP A 73 1.76 -10.67 11.72
N ILE A 74 2.75 -9.78 11.60
CA ILE A 74 3.74 -9.75 10.52
C ILE A 74 5.09 -10.21 11.08
N ASN A 75 5.66 -11.27 10.49
CA ASN A 75 7.05 -11.65 10.73
C ASN A 75 7.93 -10.88 9.74
N THR A 76 8.81 -10.04 10.26
CA THR A 76 9.75 -9.26 9.45
C THR A 76 11.17 -9.78 9.50
N ALA A 77 11.46 -10.77 10.34
CA ALA A 77 12.84 -11.16 10.65
C ALA A 77 13.57 -11.62 9.38
N GLY A 78 14.67 -10.93 9.07
CA GLY A 78 15.46 -11.15 7.85
C GLY A 78 14.93 -10.42 6.61
N TYR A 79 13.96 -9.51 6.78
CA TYR A 79 13.44 -8.62 5.73
C TYR A 79 13.57 -7.14 6.11
N GLU A 80 14.11 -6.83 7.30
CA GLU A 80 14.38 -5.46 7.72
C GLU A 80 15.49 -4.82 6.87
N ILE A 81 15.23 -3.63 6.36
CA ILE A 81 16.21 -2.83 5.61
C ILE A 81 16.85 -1.79 6.52
N CYS A 82 16.03 -0.98 7.20
CA CYS A 82 16.51 0.01 8.15
C CYS A 82 15.42 0.49 9.11
N GLU A 83 15.82 0.99 10.28
CA GLU A 83 14.94 1.75 11.17
C GLU A 83 14.65 3.14 10.60
N VAL A 84 13.41 3.61 10.80
CA VAL A 84 12.94 4.93 10.38
C VAL A 84 12.56 5.71 11.63
N GLY A 85 13.48 6.56 12.09
CA GLY A 85 13.33 7.26 13.36
C GLY A 85 13.35 6.28 14.54
N ARG A 86 12.46 6.49 15.52
CA ARG A 86 12.31 5.63 16.71
C ARG A 86 11.00 4.87 16.77
N THR A 87 10.17 4.99 15.72
CA THR A 87 8.77 4.54 15.74
C THR A 87 8.46 3.56 14.63
N HIS A 88 9.29 3.48 13.59
CA HIS A 88 9.04 2.67 12.41
C HIS A 88 10.26 1.87 11.95
N VAL A 89 10.01 0.83 11.17
CA VAL A 89 11.01 0.06 10.45
C VAL A 89 10.58 -0.09 8.99
N LEU A 90 11.52 0.10 8.07
CA LEU A 90 11.35 -0.17 6.66
C LEU A 90 11.76 -1.61 6.39
N VAL A 91 10.85 -2.39 5.80
CA VAL A 91 11.06 -3.80 5.51
C VAL A 91 10.70 -4.10 4.06
N ALA A 92 11.33 -5.10 3.46
CA ALA A 92 10.89 -5.60 2.15
C ALA A 92 9.54 -6.32 2.27
N ASN A 93 8.65 -6.08 1.32
CA ASN A 93 7.49 -6.95 1.17
C ASN A 93 7.98 -8.32 0.68
N LYS A 94 7.43 -9.41 1.21
CA LYS A 94 7.83 -10.76 0.81
C LYS A 94 7.24 -11.19 -0.54
N PHE A 95 6.05 -10.69 -0.90
CA PHE A 95 5.33 -11.07 -2.12
C PHE A 95 5.10 -9.82 -2.95
N CYS A 96 6.09 -9.50 -3.77
CA CYS A 96 6.22 -8.22 -4.46
C CYS A 96 5.57 -8.28 -5.84
N PHE A 97 4.69 -7.32 -6.10
CA PHE A 97 4.27 -7.02 -7.48
C PHE A 97 5.07 -5.85 -8.07
N ALA A 98 5.75 -5.06 -7.22
CA ALA A 98 6.59 -3.95 -7.64
C ALA A 98 8.04 -4.15 -7.20
N ASN A 99 8.98 -3.45 -7.84
CA ASN A 99 10.41 -3.56 -7.52
C ASN A 99 11.03 -2.17 -7.34
N PRO A 100 11.41 -1.76 -6.11
CA PRO A 100 11.19 -2.47 -4.84
C PRO A 100 9.76 -2.28 -4.31
N HIS A 101 9.23 -3.29 -3.63
CA HIS A 101 7.96 -3.17 -2.88
C HIS A 101 8.27 -3.24 -1.39
N LEU A 102 8.07 -2.13 -0.70
CA LEU A 102 8.47 -1.94 0.69
C LEU A 102 7.24 -1.83 1.60
N MET A 103 7.43 -2.12 2.88
CA MET A 103 6.47 -1.84 3.93
C MET A 103 7.14 -1.01 5.03
N LEU A 104 6.49 0.08 5.43
CA LEU A 104 6.86 0.89 6.57
C LEU A 104 5.98 0.48 7.74
N LEU A 105 6.54 -0.31 8.66
CA LEU A 105 5.84 -0.91 9.79
C LEU A 105 6.02 -0.05 11.04
N ALA A 106 4.98 0.08 11.87
CA ALA A 106 5.17 0.58 13.22
C ALA A 106 6.06 -0.39 14.03
N LEU A 107 6.89 0.12 14.93
CA LEU A 107 7.69 -0.72 15.83
C LEU A 107 6.83 -1.31 16.95
N ASN A 108 5.81 -0.57 17.39
CA ASN A 108 4.81 -1.08 18.33
C ASN A 108 3.82 -1.99 17.59
N GLY A 109 4.01 -3.30 17.74
CA GLY A 109 3.19 -4.34 17.12
C GLY A 109 1.71 -4.30 17.51
N HIS A 110 1.35 -3.58 18.59
CA HIS A 110 -0.05 -3.43 19.01
C HIS A 110 -0.82 -2.35 18.27
N GLN A 111 -0.14 -1.48 17.51
CA GLN A 111 -0.84 -0.52 16.64
C GLN A 111 -1.56 -1.24 15.51
N ARG A 112 -2.79 -0.83 15.24
CA ARG A 112 -3.69 -1.56 14.35
C ARG A 112 -3.92 -0.85 13.03
N GLN A 113 -4.08 -1.64 11.99
CA GLN A 113 -4.29 -1.19 10.63
C GLN A 113 -5.62 -0.42 10.42
N TYR A 114 -6.56 -0.54 11.36
CA TYR A 114 -7.80 0.26 11.37
C TYR A 114 -7.66 1.59 12.13
N GLU A 115 -6.53 1.84 12.78
CA GLU A 115 -6.25 3.11 13.43
C GLU A 115 -5.78 4.12 12.37
N ALA A 116 -6.28 5.35 12.46
CA ALA A 116 -5.87 6.44 11.58
C ALA A 116 -4.36 6.71 11.67
N LEU A 117 -3.75 7.19 10.58
CA LEU A 117 -2.34 7.62 10.61
C LEU A 117 -2.15 8.75 11.62
N ASN A 118 -1.14 8.61 12.46
CA ASN A 118 -0.75 9.62 13.45
C ASN A 118 0.47 10.40 12.95
N LYS A 119 0.94 11.35 13.77
CA LYS A 119 2.09 12.20 13.46
C LYS A 119 3.36 11.40 13.15
N ASP A 120 3.62 10.32 13.89
CA ASP A 120 4.81 9.50 13.71
C ASP A 120 4.76 8.71 12.39
N ASP A 121 3.59 8.19 12.02
CA ASP A 121 3.40 7.48 10.75
C ASP A 121 3.64 8.41 9.56
N LEU A 122 3.07 9.62 9.62
CA LEU A 122 3.22 10.62 8.55
C LEU A 122 4.64 11.17 8.48
N ALA A 123 5.30 11.39 9.61
CA ALA A 123 6.71 11.78 9.65
C ALA A 123 7.61 10.70 9.05
N ALA A 124 7.38 9.43 9.41
CA ALA A 124 8.16 8.31 8.89
C ALA A 124 7.94 8.14 7.38
N ALA A 125 6.69 8.16 6.92
CA ALA A 125 6.35 8.06 5.50
C ALA A 125 6.97 9.21 4.69
N TRP A 126 6.85 10.45 5.19
CA TRP A 126 7.44 11.62 4.54
C TRP A 126 8.97 11.56 4.49
N GLY A 127 9.61 11.06 5.55
CA GLY A 127 11.06 10.86 5.61
C GLY A 127 11.55 9.85 4.57
N VAL A 128 10.89 8.69 4.48
CA VAL A 128 11.23 7.66 3.49
C VAL A 128 10.97 8.17 2.07
N LEU A 129 9.81 8.76 1.80
CA LEU A 129 9.51 9.32 0.48
C LEU A 129 10.50 10.42 0.08
N SER A 130 10.89 11.30 1.01
CA SER A 130 11.92 12.31 0.76
C SER A 130 13.27 11.69 0.37
N THR A 131 13.56 10.47 0.85
CA THR A 131 14.78 9.73 0.48
C THR A 131 14.63 9.02 -0.87
N MET A 132 13.48 8.39 -1.12
CA MET A 132 13.24 7.59 -2.34
C MET A 132 13.01 8.45 -3.60
N GLY A 133 12.53 9.69 -3.41
CA GLY A 133 12.29 10.66 -4.48
C GLY A 133 10.92 10.51 -5.15
N GLU A 134 10.67 11.32 -6.19
CA GLU A 134 9.35 11.49 -6.82
C GLU A 134 8.83 10.25 -7.55
N ASP A 135 9.72 9.30 -7.82
CA ASP A 135 9.43 8.02 -8.46
C ASP A 135 8.76 7.04 -7.51
N TYR A 136 8.51 7.42 -6.26
CA TYR A 136 7.92 6.55 -5.25
C TYR A 136 6.69 7.15 -4.62
N VAL A 137 5.80 6.25 -4.22
CA VAL A 137 4.55 6.60 -3.56
C VAL A 137 4.28 5.65 -2.42
N ALA A 138 3.79 6.21 -1.32
CA ALA A 138 3.37 5.44 -0.16
C ALA A 138 1.86 5.32 -0.13
N PHE A 139 1.33 4.19 0.33
CA PHE A 139 -0.08 4.03 0.54
C PHE A 139 -0.45 3.27 1.81
N PHE A 140 -1.60 3.59 2.38
CA PHE A 140 -2.14 2.97 3.58
C PHE A 140 -3.53 2.42 3.30
N SER A 141 -3.72 1.12 3.48
CA SER A 141 -5.02 0.45 3.37
C SER A 141 -5.62 0.31 4.76
N CYS A 142 -6.51 1.23 5.16
CA CYS A 142 -7.08 1.26 6.50
C CYS A 142 -8.23 0.26 6.65
N GLY A 143 -8.08 -0.69 7.58
CA GLY A 143 -9.13 -1.62 7.97
C GLY A 143 -9.59 -2.62 6.91
N ARG A 144 -10.64 -3.39 7.27
CA ARG A 144 -11.10 -4.56 6.52
C ARG A 144 -11.56 -4.20 5.11
N ASP A 145 -12.42 -3.17 5.02
CA ASP A 145 -13.00 -2.74 3.74
C ASP A 145 -11.99 -1.95 2.89
N GLY A 146 -10.92 -1.43 3.50
CA GLY A 146 -9.77 -0.85 2.80
C GLY A 146 -8.82 -1.90 2.18
N GLY A 147 -9.16 -3.19 2.26
CA GLY A 147 -8.39 -4.28 1.66
C GLY A 147 -7.14 -4.68 2.46
N CYS A 148 -7.10 -4.40 3.76
CA CYS A 148 -5.93 -4.75 4.56
C CYS A 148 -5.79 -6.28 4.72
N SER A 149 -4.57 -6.78 4.53
CA SER A 149 -4.29 -8.22 4.65
C SER A 149 -3.67 -8.62 5.99
N ARG A 150 -3.27 -7.62 6.80
CA ARG A 150 -2.60 -7.77 8.09
C ARG A 150 -3.17 -6.76 9.09
N LEU A 151 -3.08 -7.08 10.37
CA LEU A 151 -3.63 -6.27 11.46
C LEU A 151 -2.64 -5.27 12.03
N HIS A 152 -1.35 -5.59 12.06
CA HIS A 152 -0.32 -4.66 12.51
C HIS A 152 -0.22 -3.49 11.52
N LYS A 153 -0.26 -2.28 12.05
CA LYS A 153 -0.22 -1.02 11.32
C LYS A 153 1.03 -0.89 10.43
N HIS A 154 0.79 -0.68 9.14
CA HIS A 154 1.83 -0.51 8.14
C HIS A 154 1.35 0.27 6.91
N MET A 155 2.27 1.02 6.32
CA MET A 155 2.13 1.62 5.00
C MET A 155 2.96 0.82 4.00
N GLN A 156 2.61 0.88 2.72
CA GLN A 156 3.35 0.23 1.65
C GLN A 156 3.95 1.29 0.75
N LEU A 157 5.15 1.05 0.21
CA LEU A 157 5.79 1.95 -0.74
C LEU A 157 6.17 1.18 -2.00
N ILE A 158 5.89 1.78 -3.15
CA ILE A 158 6.18 1.21 -4.48
C ILE A 158 6.64 2.32 -5.43
N PRO A 159 7.34 1.97 -6.53
CA PRO A 159 7.53 2.88 -7.64
C PRO A 159 6.20 3.40 -8.17
N LYS A 160 6.16 4.70 -8.49
CA LYS A 160 5.02 5.39 -9.06
C LYS A 160 4.76 4.85 -10.48
N PRO A 161 3.54 4.35 -10.77
CA PRO A 161 3.17 4.05 -12.14
C PRO A 161 3.10 5.35 -12.97
N ASN A 162 3.68 5.37 -14.17
CA ASN A 162 3.72 6.56 -15.04
C ASN A 162 2.31 7.12 -15.35
N ASP A 163 1.36 6.24 -15.70
CA ASP A 163 -0.02 6.61 -16.08
C ASP A 163 -1.02 6.31 -14.97
N SER A 164 -0.71 6.74 -13.75
CA SER A 164 -1.60 6.52 -12.62
C SER A 164 -2.86 7.40 -12.71
N PHE A 165 -3.95 6.99 -12.04
CA PHE A 165 -5.17 7.79 -11.96
C PHE A 165 -4.95 9.25 -11.53
N ALA A 166 -3.97 9.51 -10.65
CA ALA A 166 -3.69 10.85 -10.17
C ALA A 166 -2.57 11.57 -10.93
N SER A 167 -2.19 11.10 -12.13
CA SER A 167 -1.21 11.79 -12.97
C SER A 167 -1.72 13.16 -13.43
N PHE A 168 -3.04 13.43 -13.43
CA PHE A 168 -3.57 14.79 -13.65
C PHE A 168 -3.14 15.77 -12.53
N LEU A 169 -2.73 15.28 -11.35
CA LEU A 169 -2.23 16.16 -10.30
C LEU A 169 -0.85 16.72 -10.66
N ASP A 170 -0.05 15.98 -11.45
CA ASP A 170 1.31 16.35 -11.86
C ASP A 170 1.34 17.52 -12.88
N ALA A 171 0.19 17.96 -13.40
CA ALA A 171 0.07 19.05 -14.36
C ALA A 171 -0.83 20.19 -13.85
N ASP A 172 -0.37 21.43 -14.03
CA ASP A 172 -1.16 22.63 -13.74
C ASP A 172 -2.32 22.77 -14.72
N GLY A 173 -3.50 23.10 -14.19
CA GLY A 173 -4.71 23.28 -14.99
C GLY A 173 -5.32 21.99 -15.54
N ALA A 174 -4.78 20.82 -15.22
CA ALA A 174 -5.40 19.55 -15.59
C ALA A 174 -6.74 19.39 -14.87
N LYS A 175 -7.75 18.92 -15.63
CA LYS A 175 -9.11 18.72 -15.14
C LYS A 175 -9.16 17.46 -14.27
N ASP A 176 -9.89 17.56 -13.18
CA ASP A 176 -10.27 16.43 -12.34
C ASP A 176 -10.96 15.35 -13.18
N PRO A 177 -10.55 14.07 -13.04
CA PRO A 177 -11.17 12.97 -13.75
C PRO A 177 -12.62 12.79 -13.29
N ASP A 178 -13.51 12.60 -14.27
CA ASP A 178 -14.89 12.25 -14.02
C ASP A 178 -14.97 10.75 -13.72
N VAL A 179 -15.22 10.41 -12.45
CA VAL A 179 -15.23 9.02 -11.98
C VAL A 179 -16.48 8.74 -11.15
N PRO A 180 -16.98 7.49 -11.17
CA PRO A 180 -18.22 7.11 -10.49
C PRO A 180 -18.05 6.97 -8.97
N PHE A 181 -16.99 7.57 -8.40
CA PHE A 181 -16.64 7.42 -7.00
C PHE A 181 -16.13 8.72 -6.41
N GLN A 182 -16.36 8.89 -5.11
CA GLN A 182 -15.89 10.07 -4.41
C GLN A 182 -14.40 9.93 -4.11
N TRP A 183 -13.66 11.01 -4.27
CA TRP A 183 -12.26 11.12 -3.89
C TRP A 183 -11.97 12.54 -3.44
N PHE A 184 -10.92 12.71 -2.63
CA PHE A 184 -10.48 14.00 -2.13
C PHE A 184 -8.98 14.06 -2.23
N TYR A 185 -8.44 15.27 -2.42
CA TYR A 185 -7.02 15.50 -2.48
C TYR A 185 -6.70 16.89 -1.91
N HIS A 186 -5.44 17.12 -1.61
CA HIS A 186 -4.90 18.44 -1.33
C HIS A 186 -3.62 18.60 -2.14
N ARG A 187 -3.44 19.74 -2.81
CA ARG A 187 -2.15 20.09 -3.41
C ARG A 187 -1.48 21.09 -2.48
N PHE A 188 -0.27 20.76 -2.03
CA PHE A 188 0.54 21.73 -1.30
C PHE A 188 1.10 22.73 -2.32
N GLY A 189 1.20 24.01 -1.95
CA GLY A 189 1.90 24.99 -2.80
C GLY A 189 3.39 24.70 -2.88
N ASP A 190 4.15 25.61 -3.48
CA ASP A 190 5.60 25.44 -3.76
C ASP A 190 6.48 25.22 -2.52
N SER A 191 5.97 25.51 -1.32
CA SER A 191 6.66 25.28 -0.06
C SER A 191 6.52 23.84 0.40
N LYS A 192 7.64 23.18 0.69
CA LYS A 192 7.66 21.85 1.30
C LYS A 192 6.85 21.85 2.61
N PRO A 193 5.81 21.01 2.75
CA PRO A 193 5.01 20.96 3.97
C PRO A 193 5.82 20.42 5.16
N GLY A 194 5.55 20.97 6.33
CA GLY A 194 5.96 20.40 7.60
C GLY A 194 5.09 19.18 7.98
N VAL A 195 5.55 18.40 8.95
CA VAL A 195 4.80 17.23 9.43
C VAL A 195 3.45 17.63 10.02
N ASP A 196 3.37 18.78 10.71
CA ASP A 196 2.11 19.25 11.28
C ASP A 196 1.11 19.65 10.19
N ASP A 197 1.58 20.20 9.05
CA ASP A 197 0.72 20.47 7.89
C ASP A 197 0.16 19.16 7.31
N LEU A 198 0.99 18.12 7.20
CA LEU A 198 0.55 16.80 6.74
C LEU A 198 -0.52 16.21 7.67
N VAL A 199 -0.35 16.33 8.98
CA VAL A 199 -1.31 15.85 9.99
C VAL A 199 -2.63 16.62 9.89
N ASN A 200 -2.58 17.94 9.79
CA ASN A 200 -3.77 18.78 9.69
C ASN A 200 -4.56 18.46 8.43
N ILE A 201 -3.90 18.43 7.27
CA ILE A 201 -4.55 18.07 6.00
C ILE A 201 -5.10 16.64 6.03
N TYR A 202 -4.35 15.70 6.60
CA TYR A 202 -4.84 14.33 6.75
C TYR A 202 -6.14 14.27 7.57
N ASN A 203 -6.19 14.96 8.71
CA ASN A 203 -7.38 15.00 9.57
C ASN A 203 -8.55 15.71 8.89
N ASP A 204 -8.29 16.81 8.16
CA ASP A 204 -9.32 17.52 7.40
C ASP A 204 -9.93 16.64 6.31
N LEU A 205 -9.10 15.85 5.61
CA LEU A 205 -9.56 14.91 4.59
C LEU A 205 -10.30 13.72 5.20
N LEU A 206 -9.86 13.24 6.36
CA LEU A 206 -10.54 12.18 7.09
C LEU A 206 -11.93 12.62 7.59
N GLY A 207 -12.04 13.86 8.08
CA GLY A 207 -13.30 14.46 8.55
C GLY A 207 -14.36 14.65 7.46
N LYS A 208 -13.99 14.55 6.17
CA LYS A 208 -14.94 14.59 5.05
C LYS A 208 -15.70 13.26 4.84
N ARG A 209 -15.44 12.21 5.63
CA ARG A 209 -16.17 10.91 5.54
C ARG A 209 -16.37 10.20 6.88
N GLU A 210 -17.40 9.35 6.90
CA GLU A 210 -17.49 8.21 7.81
C GLU A 210 -16.77 6.99 7.21
N MET A 211 -15.55 6.75 7.71
CA MET A 211 -14.73 5.52 7.67
C MET A 211 -14.20 4.94 6.34
N TRP A 212 -12.96 4.43 6.46
CA TRP A 212 -12.16 3.62 5.52
C TRP A 212 -11.49 4.37 4.37
N ALA A 213 -10.19 4.63 4.54
CA ALA A 213 -9.37 5.34 3.57
C ALA A 213 -8.26 4.44 3.01
N PHE A 214 -8.15 4.37 1.69
CA PHE A 214 -6.84 4.30 1.06
C PHE A 214 -6.18 5.66 1.26
N ILE A 215 -4.87 5.70 1.46
CA ILE A 215 -4.11 6.95 1.47
C ILE A 215 -3.01 6.77 0.45
N TYR A 216 -2.63 7.85 -0.20
CA TYR A 216 -1.49 7.87 -1.12
C TYR A 216 -0.65 9.10 -0.79
N LEU A 217 0.66 8.99 -0.87
CA LEU A 217 1.58 10.09 -0.58
C LEU A 217 2.67 10.08 -1.63
N LYS A 218 2.99 11.26 -2.16
CA LYS A 218 4.07 11.49 -3.12
C LYS A 218 4.98 12.60 -2.56
N PRO A 219 6.30 12.47 -2.67
CA PRO A 219 7.24 13.56 -2.43
C PRO A 219 7.33 14.37 -3.71
N SER A 220 6.56 15.45 -3.82
CA SER A 220 6.73 16.44 -4.89
C SER A 220 6.54 17.82 -4.27
N PRO A 221 7.34 18.84 -4.64
CA PRO A 221 7.26 20.17 -4.06
C PRO A 221 5.90 20.87 -4.28
N THR A 222 5.01 20.28 -5.07
CA THR A 222 3.71 20.85 -5.44
C THR A 222 2.54 19.93 -5.04
N ILE A 223 2.78 18.71 -4.57
CA ILE A 223 1.67 17.77 -4.34
C ILE A 223 1.96 16.65 -3.35
N VAL A 224 1.17 16.60 -2.28
CA VAL A 224 1.00 15.42 -1.43
C VAL A 224 -0.41 14.89 -1.68
N THR A 225 -0.51 13.84 -2.46
CA THR A 225 -1.79 13.40 -3.01
C THR A 225 -2.41 12.31 -2.17
N TRP A 226 -3.08 12.67 -1.07
CA TRP A 226 -3.92 11.73 -0.33
C TRP A 226 -5.00 11.15 -1.27
N ARG A 227 -4.89 9.88 -1.69
CA ARG A 227 -5.95 9.22 -2.47
C ARG A 227 -6.84 8.43 -1.54
N ILE A 228 -8.00 8.96 -1.18
CA ILE A 228 -9.09 8.12 -0.64
C ILE A 228 -9.75 7.41 -1.83
N MET A 229 -9.40 6.14 -2.07
CA MET A 229 -10.20 5.25 -2.91
C MET A 229 -11.31 4.61 -2.05
N ILE A 230 -12.57 4.89 -2.39
CA ILE A 230 -13.78 4.13 -2.04
C ILE A 230 -14.62 4.19 -3.33
N PRO A 231 -15.10 3.10 -3.97
CA PRO A 231 -16.21 2.25 -3.48
C PRO A 231 -16.08 0.74 -3.87
N ALA A 232 -16.88 -0.22 -3.40
CA ALA A 232 -18.26 -0.19 -2.92
C ALA A 232 -18.53 -1.30 -1.88
N MET A 233 -19.31 -1.01 -0.85
CA MET A 233 -20.30 -1.99 -0.40
C MET A 233 -21.61 -1.62 -1.11
N SER A 234 -22.14 -2.60 -1.86
CA SER A 234 -23.28 -2.60 -2.79
C SER A 234 -23.15 -1.74 -4.06
N ASP A 235 -23.52 -2.32 -5.21
CA ASP A 235 -23.79 -1.68 -6.51
C ASP A 235 -22.77 -1.87 -7.66
N PHE A 236 -22.09 -3.02 -7.70
CA PHE A 236 -21.72 -3.61 -9.01
C PHE A 236 -22.57 -4.85 -9.28
N GLU A 237 -23.78 -4.63 -9.80
CA GLU A 237 -24.58 -5.66 -10.48
C GLU A 237 -24.46 -5.47 -12.00
N VAL A 238 -23.96 -6.49 -12.70
CA VAL A 238 -24.17 -6.61 -14.15
C VAL A 238 -25.24 -7.67 -14.34
N GLN A 239 -26.41 -7.26 -14.84
CA GLN A 239 -27.56 -8.14 -15.11
C GLN A 239 -28.05 -8.98 -13.90
N GLY A 240 -28.12 -8.38 -12.70
CA GLY A 240 -28.71 -9.04 -11.53
C GLY A 240 -27.94 -10.28 -11.04
N LYS A 241 -26.65 -10.39 -11.39
CA LYS A 241 -25.74 -11.40 -10.84
C LYS A 241 -24.56 -10.71 -10.15
N PRO A 242 -24.18 -11.12 -8.92
CA PRO A 242 -22.98 -10.62 -8.29
C PRO A 242 -21.76 -11.00 -9.14
N LEU A 243 -20.95 -9.99 -9.47
CA LEU A 243 -19.68 -10.16 -10.17
C LEU A 243 -18.71 -10.96 -9.29
N ARG A 244 -18.69 -12.28 -9.46
CA ARG A 244 -17.55 -13.12 -9.07
C ARG A 244 -16.51 -13.04 -10.19
N LEU A 245 -15.64 -12.05 -10.14
CA LEU A 245 -14.41 -12.04 -10.93
C LEU A 245 -13.50 -13.15 -10.40
N GLY A 246 -13.59 -14.32 -11.04
CA GLY A 246 -12.77 -15.47 -10.72
C GLY A 246 -11.28 -15.13 -10.79
N ASN A 247 -10.54 -15.59 -9.77
CA ASN A 247 -9.09 -15.71 -9.71
C ASN A 247 -8.23 -14.44 -9.84
N PHE A 248 -8.70 -13.29 -9.34
CA PHE A 248 -7.84 -12.13 -9.08
C PHE A 248 -7.96 -11.68 -7.62
N HIS A 249 -6.83 -11.65 -6.91
CA HIS A 249 -6.77 -11.48 -5.46
C HIS A 249 -7.14 -10.04 -5.03
N PHE A 250 -8.42 -9.77 -4.91
CA PHE A 250 -8.98 -8.80 -3.96
C PHE A 250 -9.81 -9.61 -2.97
N ARG A 251 -9.29 -9.83 -1.76
CA ARG A 251 -10.00 -10.67 -0.80
C ARG A 251 -10.94 -9.85 0.07
N LEU A 252 -12.21 -9.84 -0.35
CA LEU A 252 -13.36 -9.77 0.56
C LEU A 252 -13.87 -11.20 0.75
N ASP A 253 -13.93 -11.69 1.98
CA ASP A 253 -14.67 -12.90 2.33
C ASP A 253 -15.69 -12.56 3.43
N LYS A 254 -16.97 -12.51 3.04
CA LYS A 254 -18.10 -12.83 3.92
C LYS A 254 -18.29 -14.34 3.87
N THR A 255 -18.02 -15.01 4.98
CA THR A 255 -18.66 -16.30 5.30
C THR A 255 -19.35 -16.15 6.63
N SER A 256 -20.68 -16.20 6.56
CA SER A 256 -21.60 -16.55 7.63
C SER A 256 -21.12 -17.77 8.43
N GLN A 257 -21.24 -17.70 9.76
CA GLN A 257 -21.88 -18.72 10.60
C GLN A 257 -21.96 -18.22 12.05
N ILE A 258 -23.21 -18.06 12.50
CA ILE A 258 -23.76 -17.91 13.88
C ILE A 258 -23.32 -16.67 14.67
#